data_AF-Q3AWZ2-F1
#
_entry.id   AF-Q3AWZ2-F1
#
_cell.length_a   1.000
_cell.length_b   1.000
_cell.length_c   1.000
_cell.angle_alpha   90.00
_cell.angle_beta   90.00
_cell.angle_gamma   90.00
#
_symmetry.space_group_name_H-M   'P 1'
#
loop_
_entity.id
_entity.type
_entity.pdbx_description
1 polymer ?
#
loop_
_entity_poly.entity_id
_entity_poly.type
_entity_poly.pdbx_seq_one_letter_code
_entity_poly.pdbx_strand_id
1 'polypeptide(L)'
;MKWLRSKINSLKKYLTASGINSREDSLNYKINNGTIQCNWTIRKSSKRLIDENFNSALFLRVRDISGDGTNASVTLETTTSTNHADIHLPTTQGKILLELGYKAYKGDFITLEYKIFNLGEKKIKAIRYIDWFNIEPDNIHQQMYEMATRGVPTGGSEQRT
;
A
#
# COMPACT_ATOMS: atom_id res chain seq x y z
N MET A 1 -22.20 18.56 -13.15
CA MET A 1 -21.69 18.66 -11.75
C MET A 1 -22.77 18.61 -10.65
N LYS A 2 -23.96 17.99 -10.85
CA LYS A 2 -25.00 17.88 -9.80
C LYS A 2 -24.88 16.61 -8.94
N TRP A 3 -24.29 15.54 -9.48
CA TRP A 3 -24.19 14.23 -8.83
C TRP A 3 -23.18 14.18 -7.65
N LEU A 4 -22.00 14.79 -7.83
CA LEU A 4 -20.98 14.88 -6.75
C LEU A 4 -21.50 15.65 -5.52
N ARG A 5 -22.26 16.74 -5.74
CA ARG A 5 -22.86 17.54 -4.66
C ARG A 5 -23.94 16.77 -3.89
N SER A 6 -24.72 15.93 -4.59
CA SER A 6 -25.74 15.08 -3.97
C SER A 6 -25.13 14.05 -3.02
N LYS A 7 -24.01 13.41 -3.41
CA LYS A 7 -23.31 12.42 -2.59
C LYS A 7 -22.62 13.04 -1.37
N ILE A 8 -22.09 14.25 -1.52
CA ILE A 8 -21.51 15.02 -0.40
C ILE A 8 -22.60 15.45 0.59
N ASN A 9 -23.77 15.86 0.10
CA ASN A 9 -24.89 16.26 0.96
C ASN A 9 -25.54 15.08 1.68
N SER A 10 -25.57 13.88 1.09
CA SER A 10 -26.04 12.68 1.80
C SER A 10 -25.05 12.27 2.90
N LEU A 11 -23.74 12.28 2.62
CA LEU A 11 -22.69 12.03 3.63
C LEU A 11 -22.76 13.03 4.78
N LYS A 12 -22.93 14.33 4.48
CA LYS A 12 -23.13 15.35 5.52
C LYS A 12 -24.39 15.11 6.35
N LYS A 13 -25.52 14.73 5.74
CA LYS A 13 -26.75 14.42 6.47
C LYS A 13 -26.59 13.22 7.41
N TYR A 14 -25.86 12.17 7.01
CA TYR A 14 -25.54 11.04 7.88
C TYR A 14 -24.64 11.44 9.06
N LEU A 15 -23.67 12.32 8.82
CA LEU A 15 -22.77 12.82 9.86
C LEU A 15 -23.50 13.75 10.86
N THR A 16 -24.44 14.58 10.39
CA THR A 16 -25.19 15.51 11.26
C THR A 16 -26.40 14.88 11.97
N ALA A 17 -26.94 13.77 11.47
CA ALA A 17 -28.05 13.06 12.12
C ALA A 17 -27.58 12.23 13.34
N SER A 18 -26.28 11.97 13.45
CA SER A 18 -25.68 11.31 14.62
C SER A 18 -25.34 12.34 15.70
N GLY A 19 -26.34 13.05 16.21
CA GLY A 19 -26.20 13.86 17.42
C GLY A 19 -25.78 12.98 18.59
N ILE A 20 -24.48 12.82 18.80
CA ILE A 20 -23.94 12.02 19.90
C ILE A 20 -22.67 12.69 20.42
N ASN A 21 -22.78 13.16 21.65
CA ASN A 21 -21.70 13.65 22.50
C ASN A 21 -20.85 12.45 23.02
N SER A 22 -20.40 11.56 22.11
CA SER A 22 -19.66 10.33 22.44
C SER A 22 -18.30 10.35 21.78
N ARG A 23 -17.24 10.11 22.57
CA ARG A 23 -15.84 9.95 22.16
C ARG A 23 -15.71 9.39 20.73
N GLU A 24 -15.06 10.17 19.87
CA GLU A 24 -14.79 9.82 18.47
C GLU A 24 -13.92 8.56 18.37
N ASP A 25 -13.95 7.90 17.21
CA ASP A 25 -12.96 6.87 16.88
C ASP A 25 -11.56 7.48 17.08
N SER A 26 -10.63 6.76 17.70
CA SER A 26 -9.30 7.31 17.98
C SER A 26 -8.20 6.35 17.61
N LEU A 27 -7.13 6.90 17.04
CA LEU A 27 -5.93 6.19 16.65
C LEU A 27 -4.71 6.90 17.25
N ASN A 28 -4.05 6.21 18.17
CA ASN A 28 -2.82 6.62 18.80
C ASN A 28 -1.67 5.75 18.32
N TYR A 29 -0.48 6.32 18.25
CA TYR A 29 0.70 5.60 17.79
C TYR A 29 1.94 6.02 18.57
N LYS A 30 2.89 5.10 18.69
CA LYS A 30 4.25 5.35 19.14
C LYS A 30 5.21 4.77 18.11
N ILE A 31 6.18 5.57 17.70
CA ILE A 31 7.19 5.16 16.72
C ILE A 31 8.39 4.64 17.49
N ASN A 32 8.76 3.40 17.22
CA ASN A 32 10.02 2.79 17.63
C ASN A 32 10.87 2.55 16.38
N ASN A 33 12.18 2.29 16.52
CA ASN A 33 13.08 2.13 15.38
C ASN A 33 12.58 1.08 14.36
N GLY A 34 11.95 1.54 13.27
CA GLY A 34 11.43 0.69 12.19
C GLY A 34 10.03 0.10 12.40
N THR A 35 9.38 0.34 13.55
CA THR A 35 8.03 -0.17 13.86
C THR A 35 7.14 0.92 14.45
N ILE A 36 5.84 0.83 14.16
CA ILE A 36 4.83 1.66 14.79
C ILE A 36 3.99 0.77 15.68
N GLN A 37 3.93 1.10 16.96
CA GLN A 37 2.97 0.51 17.90
C GLN A 37 1.71 1.35 17.87
N CYS A 38 0.61 0.76 17.43
CA CYS A 38 -0.66 1.44 17.26
C CYS A 38 -1.67 0.94 18.29
N ASN A 39 -2.37 1.87 18.92
CA ASN A 39 -3.50 1.58 19.80
C ASN A 39 -4.70 2.39 19.33
N TRP A 40 -5.87 1.75 19.23
CA TRP A 40 -7.07 2.42 18.78
C TRP A 40 -8.27 2.14 19.67
N THR A 41 -9.24 3.05 19.64
CA THR A 41 -10.56 2.83 20.21
C THR A 41 -11.59 3.07 19.12
N ILE A 42 -12.44 2.08 18.88
CA ILE A 42 -13.54 2.15 17.92
C ILE A 42 -14.84 2.31 18.70
N ARG A 43 -15.68 3.26 18.30
CA ARG A 43 -17.01 3.49 18.87
C ARG A 43 -17.89 2.27 18.63
N LYS A 44 -18.82 2.04 19.57
CA LYS A 44 -19.71 0.87 19.54
C LYS A 44 -20.49 0.74 18.22
N SER A 45 -20.92 1.85 17.62
CA SER A 45 -21.66 1.84 16.34
C SER A 45 -20.79 1.43 15.15
N SER A 46 -19.56 1.95 15.03
CA SER A 46 -18.58 1.53 14.01
C SER A 46 -18.23 0.06 14.20
N LYS A 47 -17.97 -0.38 15.44
CA LYS A 47 -17.68 -1.77 15.75
C LYS A 47 -18.83 -2.69 15.33
N ARG A 48 -20.07 -2.39 15.75
CA ARG A 48 -21.25 -3.17 15.37
C ARG A 48 -21.43 -3.27 13.85
N LEU A 49 -21.27 -2.15 13.14
CA LEU A 49 -21.34 -2.13 11.67
C LEU A 49 -20.33 -3.10 11.04
N ILE A 50 -19.09 -3.07 11.51
CA ILE A 50 -17.98 -3.90 10.99
C ILE A 50 -18.20 -5.37 11.33
N ASP A 51 -18.66 -5.66 12.55
CA ASP A 51 -18.94 -7.02 13.00
C ASP A 51 -20.07 -7.66 12.18
N GLU A 52 -21.16 -6.93 11.97
CA GLU A 52 -22.35 -7.43 11.26
C GLU A 52 -22.17 -7.53 9.74
N ASN A 53 -21.45 -6.58 9.12
CA ASN A 53 -21.45 -6.43 7.65
C ASN A 53 -20.11 -6.76 7.00
N PHE A 54 -19.03 -6.87 7.78
CA PHE A 54 -17.67 -6.95 7.27
C PHE A 54 -16.83 -8.01 8.01
N ASN A 55 -17.47 -9.05 8.56
CA ASN A 55 -16.83 -10.16 9.27
C ASN A 55 -15.88 -9.73 10.39
N SER A 56 -16.19 -8.60 11.05
CA SER A 56 -15.30 -8.03 12.08
C SER A 56 -13.89 -7.67 11.56
N ALA A 57 -13.68 -7.60 10.24
CA ALA A 57 -12.38 -7.39 9.61
C ALA A 57 -11.99 -5.91 9.64
N LEU A 58 -10.87 -5.64 10.28
CA LEU A 58 -10.28 -4.33 10.44
C LEU A 58 -8.88 -4.34 9.83
N PHE A 59 -8.43 -3.21 9.33
CA PHE A 59 -7.15 -3.09 8.65
C PHE A 59 -6.42 -1.86 9.15
N LEU A 60 -5.16 -2.08 9.51
CA LEU A 60 -4.19 -1.04 9.80
C LEU A 60 -3.28 -0.91 8.60
N ARG A 61 -3.22 0.28 8.00
CA ARG A 61 -2.45 0.53 6.77
C ARG A 61 -1.48 1.67 6.97
N VAL A 62 -0.24 1.44 6.57
CA VAL A 62 0.85 2.43 6.58
C VAL A 62 1.26 2.67 5.13
N ARG A 63 1.25 3.92 4.69
CA ARG A 63 1.62 4.31 3.33
C ARG A 63 2.64 5.43 3.34
N ASP A 64 3.63 5.32 2.46
CA ASP A 64 4.46 6.45 2.09
C ASP A 64 3.65 7.43 1.22
N ILE A 65 3.64 8.70 1.62
CA ILE A 65 2.99 9.81 0.91
C ILE A 65 3.98 10.94 0.61
N SER A 66 5.27 10.62 0.56
CA SER A 66 6.36 11.59 0.31
C SER A 66 6.33 12.18 -1.10
N GLY A 67 5.65 11.54 -2.05
CA GLY A 67 5.46 12.07 -3.41
C GLY A 67 6.70 11.95 -4.31
N ASP A 68 7.63 11.05 -3.99
CA ASP A 68 8.88 10.83 -4.73
C ASP A 68 8.78 9.75 -5.82
N GLY A 69 7.56 9.33 -6.16
CA GLY A 69 7.30 8.28 -7.14
C GLY A 69 7.43 6.85 -6.60
N THR A 70 7.88 6.68 -5.35
CA THR A 70 7.87 5.37 -4.69
C THR A 70 6.59 5.19 -3.88
N ASN A 71 5.85 4.12 -4.15
CA ASN A 71 4.61 3.78 -3.45
C ASN A 71 4.84 2.57 -2.55
N ALA A 72 5.41 2.82 -1.37
CA ALA A 72 5.60 1.77 -0.38
C ALA A 72 4.41 1.75 0.59
N SER A 73 3.77 0.60 0.76
CA SER A 73 2.66 0.42 1.70
C SER A 73 2.70 -0.92 2.40
N VAL A 74 2.43 -0.92 3.70
CA VAL A 74 2.24 -2.12 4.51
C VAL A 74 0.81 -2.12 5.03
N THR A 75 0.13 -3.25 4.94
CA THR A 75 -1.22 -3.43 5.51
C THR A 75 -1.22 -4.64 6.42
N LEU A 76 -1.74 -4.47 7.62
CA LEU A 76 -1.99 -5.52 8.58
C LEU A 76 -3.50 -5.71 8.73
N GLU A 77 -3.94 -6.95 8.59
CA GLU A 77 -5.31 -7.34 8.90
C GLU A 77 -5.42 -7.68 10.38
N THR A 78 -6.50 -7.20 11.00
CA THR A 78 -6.80 -7.36 12.42
C THR A 78 -8.31 -7.47 12.60
N THR A 79 -8.78 -7.59 13.83
CA THR A 79 -10.23 -7.71 14.11
C THR A 79 -10.72 -6.55 14.97
N THR A 80 -12.03 -6.37 15.07
CA THR A 80 -12.64 -5.42 16.01
C THR A 80 -12.51 -5.83 17.48
N SER A 81 -12.08 -7.07 17.76
CA SER A 81 -11.79 -7.56 19.11
C SER A 81 -10.44 -7.08 19.62
N THR A 82 -9.52 -6.80 18.71
CA THR A 82 -8.19 -6.27 18.99
C THR A 82 -8.17 -4.75 18.90
N ASN A 83 -7.43 -4.12 19.80
CA ASN A 83 -7.31 -2.68 19.94
C ASN A 83 -5.86 -2.17 19.86
N HIS A 84 -4.93 -3.07 19.61
CA HIS A 84 -3.51 -2.80 19.51
C HIS A 84 -2.89 -3.67 18.41
N ALA A 85 -1.88 -3.12 17.73
CA ALA A 85 -1.02 -3.89 16.85
C ALA A 85 0.29 -3.15 16.55
N ASP A 86 1.31 -3.93 16.27
CA ASP A 86 2.60 -3.43 15.82
C ASP A 86 2.73 -3.66 14.31
N ILE A 87 3.11 -2.63 13.58
CA ILE A 87 3.28 -2.67 12.12
C ILE A 87 4.64 -2.09 11.73
N HIS A 88 5.32 -2.77 10.80
CA HIS A 88 6.59 -2.29 10.29
C HIS A 88 6.41 -1.07 9.39
N LEU A 89 7.33 -0.12 9.52
CA LEU A 89 7.39 1.04 8.65
C LEU A 89 7.88 0.63 7.25
N PRO A 90 7.21 1.06 6.17
CA PRO A 90 7.69 0.81 4.80
C PRO A 90 8.98 1.58 4.47
N THR A 91 9.24 2.67 5.18
CA THR A 91 10.42 3.53 4.99
C THR A 91 10.84 4.15 6.32
N THR A 92 12.12 4.43 6.46
CA THR A 92 12.70 5.12 7.62
C THR A 92 12.71 6.64 7.47
N GLN A 93 12.33 7.18 6.31
CA GLN A 93 12.34 8.61 5.99
C GLN A 93 11.09 9.02 5.20
N GLY A 94 10.78 10.31 5.20
CA GLY A 94 9.68 10.88 4.43
C GLY A 94 8.39 11.04 5.23
N LYS A 95 7.28 11.33 4.53
CA LYS A 95 5.96 11.49 5.12
C LYS A 95 5.18 10.19 5.04
N ILE A 96 4.62 9.79 6.17
CA ILE A 96 3.86 8.55 6.31
C ILE A 96 2.41 8.88 6.68
N LEU A 97 1.50 8.15 6.05
CA LEU A 97 0.08 8.11 6.36
C LEU A 97 -0.24 6.77 7.04
N LEU A 98 -0.72 6.84 8.28
CA LEU A 98 -1.26 5.72 9.04
C LEU A 98 -2.79 5.80 9.02
N GLU A 99 -3.45 4.71 8.65
CA GLU A 99 -4.90 4.62 8.51
C GLU A 99 -5.42 3.39 9.25
N LEU A 100 -6.51 3.57 9.98
CA LEU A 100 -7.33 2.48 10.50
C LEU A 100 -8.64 2.46 9.72
N GLY A 101 -9.05 1.31 9.22
CA GLY A 101 -10.24 1.21 8.40
C GLY A 101 -10.71 -0.22 8.14
N TYR A 102 -11.72 -0.37 7.29
CA TYR A 102 -12.24 -1.66 6.85
C TYR A 102 -12.40 -1.68 5.33
N LYS A 103 -12.43 -2.87 4.72
CA LYS A 103 -12.66 -3.03 3.28
C LYS A 103 -14.15 -3.22 3.01
N ALA A 104 -14.72 -2.38 2.15
CA ALA A 104 -16.07 -2.55 1.67
C ALA A 104 -16.17 -3.66 0.60
N TYR A 105 -17.38 -4.08 0.26
CA TYR A 105 -17.68 -5.17 -0.69
C TYR A 105 -17.02 -5.05 -2.08
N LYS A 106 -16.58 -3.84 -2.49
CA LYS A 106 -15.88 -3.60 -3.76
C LYS A 106 -14.35 -3.53 -3.64
N GLY A 107 -13.81 -3.85 -2.47
CA GLY A 107 -12.39 -3.70 -2.15
C GLY A 107 -11.99 -2.26 -1.77
N ASP A 108 -12.94 -1.32 -1.81
CA ASP A 108 -12.71 0.07 -1.39
C ASP A 108 -12.35 0.11 0.10
N PHE A 109 -11.25 0.79 0.43
CA PHE A 109 -10.84 0.97 1.82
C PHE A 109 -11.56 2.17 2.44
N ILE A 110 -12.38 1.93 3.45
CA ILE A 110 -13.08 2.97 4.21
C ILE A 110 -12.27 3.29 5.46
N THR A 111 -11.72 4.50 5.51
CA THR A 111 -10.94 5.00 6.64
C THR A 111 -11.86 5.44 7.77
N LEU A 112 -11.64 4.90 8.97
CA LEU A 112 -12.26 5.37 10.21
C LEU A 112 -11.47 6.54 10.77
N GLU A 113 -10.16 6.34 10.94
CA GLU A 113 -9.24 7.31 11.51
C GLU A 113 -7.92 7.29 10.75
N TYR A 114 -7.26 8.44 10.70
CA TYR A 114 -5.94 8.55 10.08
C TYR A 114 -5.05 9.52 10.82
N LYS A 115 -3.74 9.30 10.71
CA LYS A 115 -2.69 10.19 11.20
C LYS A 115 -1.62 10.33 10.14
N ILE A 116 -1.11 11.53 9.98
CA ILE A 116 0.05 11.83 9.13
C ILE A 116 1.18 12.23 10.04
N PHE A 117 2.35 11.66 9.81
CA PHE A 117 3.57 12.06 10.50
C PHE A 117 4.75 12.11 9.53
N ASN A 118 5.76 12.89 9.90
CA ASN A 118 6.94 13.13 9.08
C ASN A 118 8.16 12.52 9.78
N LEU A 119 8.81 11.57 9.13
CA LEU A 119 10.06 10.93 9.56
C LEU A 119 11.30 11.69 9.06
N GLY A 120 11.11 12.86 8.45
CA GLY A 120 12.17 13.74 7.96
C GLY A 120 12.27 13.75 6.44
N GLU A 121 13.30 14.42 5.93
CA GLU A 121 13.54 14.50 4.49
C GLU A 121 13.97 13.15 3.92
N LYS A 122 13.29 12.74 2.85
CA LYS A 122 13.63 11.52 2.14
C LYS A 122 14.76 11.79 1.17
N LYS A 123 15.90 11.12 1.35
CA LYS A 123 17.01 11.20 0.40
C LYS A 123 16.65 10.42 -0.86
N ILE A 124 16.12 11.12 -1.86
CA ILE A 124 15.90 10.56 -3.19
C ILE A 124 17.29 10.27 -3.77
N LYS A 125 17.72 9.00 -3.74
CA LYS A 125 18.84 8.58 -4.58
C LYS A 125 18.33 8.70 -6.01
N ALA A 126 18.83 9.70 -6.74
CA ALA A 126 18.62 9.76 -8.18
C ALA A 126 18.98 8.39 -8.74
N ILE A 127 18.00 7.70 -9.32
CA ILE A 127 18.25 6.51 -10.10
C ILE A 127 19.15 7.00 -11.23
N ARG A 128 20.46 6.76 -11.12
CA ARG A 128 21.34 6.85 -12.29
C ARG A 128 20.72 5.84 -13.23
N TYR A 129 20.08 6.33 -14.29
CA TYR A 129 19.58 5.50 -15.36
C TYR A 129 20.82 4.83 -15.93
N ILE A 130 21.08 3.61 -15.45
CA ILE A 130 22.02 2.73 -16.11
C ILE A 130 21.31 2.45 -17.42
N ASP A 131 21.88 2.99 -18.48
CA ASP A 131 21.36 2.83 -19.83
C ASP A 131 21.56 1.37 -20.21
N TRP A 132 20.64 0.53 -19.74
CA TRP A 132 20.65 -0.91 -19.93
C TRP A 132 20.53 -1.27 -21.41
N PHE A 133 20.08 -0.33 -22.24
CA PHE A 133 20.07 -0.44 -23.70
C PHE A 133 21.48 -0.30 -24.30
N ASN A 134 22.37 0.46 -23.65
CA ASN A 134 23.76 0.64 -24.08
C ASN A 134 24.75 -0.31 -23.38
N ILE A 135 24.27 -1.18 -22.48
CA ILE A 135 25.05 -2.31 -21.97
C ILE A 135 24.74 -3.53 -22.84
N GLU A 136 25.06 -3.44 -24.12
CA GLU A 136 25.27 -4.66 -24.90
C GLU A 136 26.67 -5.18 -24.57
N PRO A 137 26.83 -6.41 -24.03
CA PRO A 137 28.13 -7.03 -24.00
C PRO A 137 28.68 -7.12 -25.43
N ASP A 138 29.96 -6.81 -25.60
CA ASP A 138 30.66 -7.07 -26.85
C ASP A 138 30.36 -8.52 -27.26
N ASN A 139 29.90 -8.69 -28.50
CA ASN A 139 29.60 -9.99 -29.09
C ASN A 139 28.29 -10.68 -28.61
N ILE A 140 27.25 -9.94 -28.21
CA ILE A 140 25.94 -10.51 -27.85
C ILE A 140 25.35 -11.39 -28.98
N HIS A 141 25.51 -10.97 -30.24
CA HIS A 141 25.06 -11.73 -31.41
C HIS A 141 25.78 -13.08 -31.55
N GLN A 142 27.08 -13.11 -31.26
CA GLN A 142 27.88 -14.33 -31.25
C GLN A 142 27.44 -15.26 -30.12
N GLN A 143 27.25 -14.72 -28.91
CA GLN A 143 26.77 -15.53 -27.77
C GLN A 143 25.37 -16.11 -28.01
N MET A 144 24.48 -15.34 -28.63
CA MET A 144 23.15 -15.83 -29.03
C MET A 144 23.26 -16.91 -30.10
N TYR A 145 24.13 -16.74 -31.09
CA TYR A 145 24.38 -17.75 -32.12
C TYR A 145 24.94 -19.05 -31.52
N GLU A 146 25.90 -18.95 -30.62
CA GLU A 146 26.50 -20.08 -29.90
C GLU A 146 25.50 -20.78 -28.96
N MET A 147 24.63 -20.03 -28.28
CA MET A 147 23.55 -20.62 -27.47
C MET A 147 22.49 -21.30 -28.34
N ALA A 148 22.13 -20.72 -29.48
CA ALA A 148 21.16 -21.31 -30.41
C ALA A 148 21.71 -22.54 -31.14
N THR A 149 23.02 -22.63 -31.31
CA THR A 149 23.71 -23.76 -31.97
C THR A 149 24.23 -24.80 -30.99
N ARG A 150 24.26 -24.51 -29.68
CA ARG A 150 24.55 -25.48 -28.61
C ARG A 150 23.52 -26.60 -28.63
N GLY A 151 23.91 -27.74 -29.19
CA GLY A 151 23.10 -28.97 -29.25
C GLY A 151 22.60 -29.33 -30.65
N VAL A 152 22.83 -28.50 -31.67
CA VAL A 152 22.56 -28.84 -33.07
C VAL A 152 23.89 -29.17 -33.75
N PRO A 153 24.09 -30.39 -34.31
CA PRO A 153 25.28 -30.68 -35.08
C PRO A 153 25.29 -29.76 -36.30
N THR A 154 26.27 -28.87 -36.34
CA THR A 154 26.52 -27.99 -37.48
C THR A 154 26.99 -28.86 -38.64
N GLY A 155 26.12 -29.12 -39.62
CA GLY A 155 26.53 -29.62 -40.93
C GLY A 155 25.66 -30.75 -41.50
N GLY A 156 25.28 -30.60 -42.78
CA GLY A 156 24.87 -31.74 -43.59
C GLY A 156 23.85 -31.50 -44.71
N SER A 157 23.80 -30.35 -45.38
CA SER A 157 23.02 -30.24 -46.64
C SER A 157 23.79 -30.72 -47.88
N GLU A 158 25.02 -31.24 -47.72
CA GLU A 158 25.79 -31.85 -48.79
C GLU A 158 25.89 -33.38 -48.58
N GLN A 159 24.76 -34.07 -48.60
CA GLN A 159 24.75 -35.50 -48.90
C GLN A 159 24.49 -35.70 -50.39
N ARG A 160 25.62 -35.88 -51.09
CA ARG A 160 25.85 -36.55 -52.38
C ARG A 160 24.61 -37.09 -53.11
N THR A 161 24.45 -36.62 -54.34
CA THR A 161 24.14 -37.47 -55.49
C THR A 161 25.30 -37.44 -56.47
#